data_AF-A0A660T469-F1
#
_entry.id   AF-A0A660T469-F1
#
_cell.length_a   1.000
_cell.length_b   1.000
_cell.length_c   1.000
_cell.angle_alpha   90.00
_cell.angle_beta   90.00
_cell.angle_gamma   90.00
#
_symmetry.space_group_name_H-M   'P 1'
#
loop_
_entity.id
_entity.type
_entity.pdbx_description
1 polymer ?
#
loop_
_entity_poly.entity_id
_entity_poly.type
_entity_poly.pdbx_seq_one_letter_code
_entity_poly.pdbx_strand_id
1 'polypeptide(L)'
;AVITGLHPYALAMACGIGSASMMTAASASLSTAVPAMKDTILAYAATSNLLTGITGMYSVIFLGLPFTNWLYKKFKPWIERNKEAK
;
A
#
# COMPACT_ATOMS: atom_id res chain seq x y z
N ALA A 1 13.93 -3.48 -15.38
CA ALA A 1 14.43 -2.17 -15.85
C ALA A 1 14.71 -2.18 -17.36
N VAL A 2 15.39 -3.20 -17.90
CA VAL A 2 15.75 -3.26 -19.34
C VAL A 2 14.57 -3.55 -20.28
N ILE A 3 13.50 -4.21 -19.82
CA ILE A 3 12.37 -4.62 -20.70
C ILE A 3 11.37 -3.49 -21.00
N THR A 4 11.24 -2.50 -20.12
CA THR A 4 10.19 -1.46 -20.23
C THR A 4 10.70 -0.08 -20.64
N GLY A 5 12.02 0.12 -20.76
CA GLY A 5 12.62 1.43 -21.04
C GLY A 5 12.50 2.47 -19.90
N LEU A 6 11.89 2.10 -18.78
CA LEU A 6 11.68 2.96 -17.60
C LEU A 6 12.91 2.96 -16.69
N HIS A 7 13.24 4.15 -16.15
CA HIS A 7 14.36 4.32 -15.23
C HIS A 7 14.20 3.39 -14.02
N PRO A 8 15.24 2.64 -13.61
CA PRO A 8 15.17 1.68 -12.49
C PRO A 8 14.67 2.30 -11.17
N TYR A 9 14.89 3.61 -10.97
CA TYR A 9 14.33 4.35 -9.83
C TYR A 9 12.81 4.48 -9.85
N ALA A 10 12.19 4.64 -11.03
CA ALA A 10 10.74 4.70 -11.15
C ALA A 10 10.11 3.35 -10.76
N LEU A 11 10.75 2.24 -11.17
CA LEU A 11 10.29 0.92 -10.78
C LEU A 11 10.55 0.64 -9.30
N ALA A 12 11.66 1.11 -8.73
CA ALA A 12 11.92 1.06 -7.30
C ALA A 12 10.85 1.79 -6.48
N MET A 13 10.45 3.00 -6.91
CA MET A 13 9.36 3.75 -6.29
C MET A 13 8.02 3.02 -6.41
N ALA A 14 7.74 2.40 -7.56
CA ALA A 14 6.54 1.60 -7.76
C ALA A 14 6.50 0.36 -6.85
N CYS A 15 7.64 -0.32 -6.66
CA CYS A 15 7.75 -1.44 -5.71
C CYS A 15 7.54 -1.00 -4.26
N GLY A 16 7.82 0.27 -3.94
CA GLY A 16 7.59 0.84 -2.61
C GLY A 16 6.12 1.10 -2.28
N ILE A 17 5.23 1.20 -3.28
CA ILE A 17 3.79 1.33 -3.04
C ILE A 17 3.23 -0.07 -2.75
N GLY A 18 3.06 -0.41 -1.47
CA GLY A 18 2.47 -1.70 -1.10
C GLY A 18 2.70 -2.11 0.36
N SER A 19 2.43 -3.37 0.66
CA SER A 19 2.81 -3.97 1.95
C SER A 19 4.33 -4.17 2.01
N ALA A 20 4.93 -4.07 3.21
CA ALA A 20 6.36 -4.25 3.41
C ALA A 20 6.90 -5.56 2.80
N SER A 21 6.10 -6.64 2.81
CA SER A 21 6.46 -7.92 2.18
C SER A 21 6.54 -7.82 0.65
N MET A 22 5.59 -7.12 0.02
CA MET A 22 5.57 -6.89 -1.43
C MET A 22 6.72 -5.99 -1.84
N MET A 23 7.00 -4.94 -1.07
CA MET A 23 8.18 -4.09 -1.26
C MET A 23 9.45 -4.94 -1.20
N THR A 24 9.63 -5.77 -0.17
CA THR A 24 10.84 -6.58 0.01
C THR A 24 11.03 -7.58 -1.13
N ALA A 25 9.98 -8.30 -1.53
CA ALA A 25 10.06 -9.27 -2.62
C ALA A 25 10.38 -8.59 -3.97
N ALA A 26 9.68 -7.50 -4.29
CA ALA A 26 9.86 -6.80 -5.57
C ALA A 26 11.20 -6.04 -5.63
N SER A 27 11.61 -5.38 -4.55
CA SER A 27 12.91 -4.70 -4.46
C SER A 27 14.07 -5.69 -4.47
N ALA A 28 13.92 -6.88 -3.85
CA ALA A 28 14.91 -7.95 -3.95
C ALA A 28 15.09 -8.40 -5.40
N SER A 29 14.01 -8.76 -6.10
CA SER A 29 14.08 -9.14 -7.52
C SER A 29 14.67 -8.04 -8.41
N LEU A 30 14.32 -6.77 -8.15
CA LEU A 30 14.84 -5.64 -8.90
C LEU A 30 16.33 -5.38 -8.61
N SER A 31 16.76 -5.56 -7.36
CA SER A 31 18.16 -5.43 -6.96
C SER A 31 19.06 -6.51 -7.59
N THR A 32 18.53 -7.71 -7.81
CA THR A 32 19.23 -8.77 -8.53
C THR A 32 19.29 -8.49 -10.03
N ALA A 33 18.26 -7.85 -10.59
CA ALA A 33 18.21 -7.48 -12.00
C ALA A 33 19.10 -6.27 -12.36
N VAL A 34 19.34 -5.34 -11.42
CA VAL A 34 20.21 -4.16 -11.62
C VAL A 34 21.12 -3.95 -10.41
N PRO A 35 22.18 -4.76 -10.26
CA PRO A 35 23.01 -4.77 -9.05
C PRO A 35 23.79 -3.46 -8.84
N ALA A 36 24.08 -2.70 -9.89
CA ALA A 36 24.81 -1.44 -9.81
C ALA A 36 24.06 -0.31 -9.06
N MET A 37 22.74 -0.40 -8.90
CA MET A 37 21.91 0.63 -8.24
C MET A 37 21.08 0.06 -7.09
N LYS A 38 21.50 -1.08 -6.53
CA LYS A 38 20.76 -1.79 -5.48
C LYS A 38 20.46 -0.91 -4.26
N ASP A 39 21.44 -0.18 -3.75
CA ASP A 39 21.27 0.62 -2.53
C ASP A 39 20.31 1.79 -2.75
N THR A 40 20.40 2.47 -3.89
CA THR A 40 19.45 3.54 -4.25
C THR A 40 18.05 2.99 -4.49
N ILE A 41 17.90 1.82 -5.13
CA ILE A 41 16.60 1.17 -5.34
C ILE A 41 15.94 0.83 -4.00
N LEU A 42 16.69 0.23 -3.06
CA LEU A 42 16.17 -0.13 -1.74
C LEU A 42 15.80 1.12 -0.93
N ALA A 43 16.64 2.16 -0.94
CA ALA A 43 16.36 3.41 -0.26
C ALA A 43 15.08 4.07 -0.81
N TYR A 44 14.95 4.18 -2.13
CA TYR A 44 13.76 4.76 -2.76
C TYR A 44 12.49 3.93 -2.49
N ALA A 45 12.57 2.60 -2.59
CA ALA A 45 11.45 1.72 -2.28
C ALA A 45 11.01 1.85 -0.82
N ALA A 46 11.95 1.88 0.13
CA ALA A 46 11.68 2.05 1.55
C ALA A 46 11.05 3.42 1.86
N THR A 47 11.58 4.50 1.29
CA THR A 47 11.00 5.85 1.43
C THR A 47 9.58 5.92 0.87
N SER A 48 9.33 5.31 -0.29
CA SER A 48 7.99 5.25 -0.90
C SER A 48 6.99 4.45 -0.05
N ASN A 49 7.42 3.34 0.56
CA ASN A 49 6.59 2.58 1.48
C ASN A 49 6.24 3.38 2.75
N LEU A 50 7.21 4.08 3.33
CA LEU A 50 6.96 4.96 4.48
C LEU A 50 5.97 6.08 4.13
N LEU A 51 6.17 6.74 2.99
CA LEU A 51 5.29 7.83 2.54
C LEU A 51 3.86 7.32 2.24
N THR A 52 3.75 6.13 1.65
CA THR A 52 2.47 5.47 1.39
C THR A 52 1.78 5.08 2.70
N GLY A 53 2.51 4.59 3.69
CA GLY A 53 1.96 4.25 5.00
C GLY A 53 1.41 5.48 5.73
N ILE A 54 2.16 6.59 5.75
CA ILE A 54 1.71 7.85 6.36
C ILE A 54 0.47 8.39 5.62
N THR A 55 0.53 8.46 4.29
CA THR A 55 -0.59 8.94 3.46
C THR A 55 -1.81 8.04 3.62
N GLY A 56 -1.62 6.72 3.72
CA GLY A 56 -2.65 5.74 3.96
C GLY A 56 -3.33 5.93 5.32
N MET A 57 -2.56 6.22 6.36
CA MET A 57 -3.11 6.56 7.68
C MET A 57 -3.98 7.81 7.63
N TYR A 58 -3.51 8.88 6.98
CA TYR A 58 -4.32 10.08 6.77
C TYR A 58 -5.59 9.77 5.96
N SER A 59 -5.48 8.95 4.91
CA SER A 59 -6.62 8.51 4.10
C SER A 59 -7.65 7.73 4.94
N VAL A 60 -7.22 6.84 5.84
CA VAL A 60 -8.14 6.13 6.75
C VAL A 60 -8.83 7.10 7.71
N ILE A 61 -8.14 8.13 8.20
CA ILE A 61 -8.75 9.11 9.11
C ILE A 61 -9.81 9.96 8.38
N PHE A 62 -9.51 10.41 7.16
CA PHE A 62 -10.40 11.31 6.42
C PHE A 62 -11.47 10.61 5.59
N LEU A 63 -11.19 9.42 5.04
CA LEU A 63 -12.12 8.64 4.23
C LEU A 63 -12.63 7.40 4.98
N GLY A 64 -11.74 6.68 5.66
CA GLY A 64 -12.07 5.43 6.35
C GLY A 64 -13.05 5.61 7.49
N LEU A 65 -12.83 6.57 8.39
CA LEU A 65 -13.73 6.89 9.52
C LEU A 65 -15.15 7.27 9.07
N PRO A 66 -15.37 8.27 8.17
CA PRO A 66 -16.72 8.60 7.74
C PRO A 66 -17.39 7.46 6.97
N PHE A 67 -16.63 6.70 6.17
CA PHE A 67 -17.15 5.54 5.47
C PHE A 67 -17.57 4.41 6.42
N THR A 68 -16.75 4.13 7.44
CA THR A 68 -17.05 3.14 8.47
C THR A 68 -18.29 3.54 9.26
N ASN A 69 -18.42 4.82 9.62
CA ASN A 69 -19.58 5.31 10.36
C ASN A 69 -20.86 5.24 9.49
N TRP A 70 -20.77 5.54 8.20
CA TRP A 70 -21.88 5.38 7.25
C TRP A 70 -22.29 3.91 7.09
N LEU A 71 -21.31 3.03 6.91
CA LEU A 71 -21.52 1.59 6.78
C LEU A 71 -22.17 1.03 8.05
N TYR A 72 -21.66 1.39 9.22
CA TYR A 72 -22.22 0.97 10.50
C TYR A 72 -23.65 1.48 10.67
N LYS A 73 -23.94 2.74 10.35
CA LYS A 73 -25.30 3.31 10.43
C LYS A 73 -26.28 2.59 9.49
N LYS A 74 -25.82 2.10 8.35
CA LYS A 74 -26.66 1.39 7.37
C LYS A 74 -26.87 -0.09 7.72
N PHE A 75 -25.85 -0.76 8.26
CA PHE A 75 -25.90 -2.19 8.58
C PHE A 75 -26.36 -2.49 10.01
N LYS A 76 -26.16 -1.60 10.98
CA LYS A 76 -26.68 -1.72 12.36
C LYS A 76 -28.19 -2.05 12.42
N PRO A 77 -29.10 -1.32 11.72
CA PRO A 77 -30.53 -1.66 11.76
C PRO A 77 -30.85 -3.02 11.12
N TRP A 78 -30.03 -3.50 10.17
CA TRP A 78 -30.21 -4.82 9.56
C TRP A 78 -29.78 -5.95 10.51
N ILE A 79 -28.68 -5.75 11.25
CA ILE A 79 -28.17 -6.70 12.25
C ILE A 79 -29.10 -6.77 13.47
N GLU A 80 -29.59 -5.62 13.97
CA GLU A 80 -30.52 -5.56 15.10
C GLU A 80 -31.86 -6.26 14.77
N ARG A 81 -32.39 -6.07 13.56
CA ARG A 81 -33.61 -6.73 13.10
C ARG A 81 -33.48 -8.26 13.00
N ASN A 82 -32.29 -8.78 12.71
CA ASN A 82 -32.02 -10.24 12.69
C ASN A 82 -31.79 -10.82 14.10
N LYS A 83 -31.48 -9.99 15.10
CA LYS A 83 -31.37 -10.41 16.50
C LYS A 83 -32.72 -10.54 17.19
N GLU A 84 -33.72 -9.72 16.83
CA GLU A 84 -35.10 -9.82 17.36
C GLU A 84 -35.92 -10.93 16.69
N ALA A 85 -35.50 -11.41 15.52
CA ALA A 85 -36.15 -12.51 14.80
C ALA A 85 -35.73 -13.91 15.30
N LYS A 86 -34.93 -14.00 16.37
CA LYS A 86 -34.42 -15.24 16.95
C LYS A 86 -34.69 -15.27 18.45
#